data_AF-A0A4Y9YEV6-F1
#
_entry.id   AF-A0A4Y9YEV6-F1
#
_cell.length_a   1.000
_cell.length_b   1.000
_cell.length_c   1.000
_cell.angle_alpha   90.00
_cell.angle_beta   90.00
_cell.angle_gamma   90.00
#
_symmetry.space_group_name_H-M   'P 1'
#
loop_
_entity.id
_entity.type
_entity.pdbx_description
1 polymer ?
#
loop_
_entity_poly.entity_id
_entity_poly.type
_entity_poly.pdbx_seq_one_letter_code
_entity_poly.pdbx_strand_id
1 'polypeptide(L)'
;MSTSTPLPTNPFPKSPYHLAYQRCLDLETAAPNLNYPQDSLSPLVSSRLLGHLLRLAPPGNGQGQVARDIEHAEGDGGMMRLAQFYANTFIRAFKRYSSNPAPSEHPSRPSFPDAREFYALRRDGYRCSITGKYDVRYLYGLDQIQKNLLHPSLESAGFVHTNAAHIIPEATNTNISGRNEGGEKRQQAGGVWTVFSMFGHPEMPLELEGKKIHRLENIITMSLDCHEFFDDLRLWFKPVQACFLIFFPTTLAVIIINPCL
;
A
#
# COMPACT_ATOMS: atom_id res chain seq x y z
N MET A 1 0.62 -11.98 20.85
CA MET A 1 1.68 -12.39 19.91
C MET A 1 1.00 -13.10 18.76
N SER A 2 0.87 -12.44 17.59
CA SER A 2 0.29 -13.11 16.42
C SER A 2 1.29 -14.16 15.94
N THR A 3 0.96 -15.44 16.09
CA THR A 3 1.76 -16.55 15.60
C THR A 3 1.83 -16.43 14.09
N SER A 4 3.01 -16.09 13.56
CA SER A 4 3.21 -15.91 12.13
C SER A 4 2.92 -17.23 11.40
N THR A 5 1.92 -17.22 10.53
CA THR A 5 1.44 -18.39 9.76
C THR A 5 2.54 -18.89 8.80
N PRO A 6 2.79 -20.21 8.71
CA PRO A 6 3.73 -20.77 7.74
C PRO A 6 3.27 -20.59 6.30
N LEU A 7 4.20 -20.71 5.35
CA LEU A 7 3.81 -20.78 3.94
C LEU A 7 2.91 -22.02 3.72
N PRO A 8 1.83 -21.90 2.94
CA PRO A 8 1.06 -23.07 2.53
C PRO A 8 1.91 -24.01 1.65
N THR A 9 1.46 -25.24 1.52
CA THR A 9 2.04 -26.19 0.55
C THR A 9 2.08 -25.58 -0.85
N ASN A 10 3.08 -25.97 -1.64
CA ASN A 10 3.33 -25.42 -2.97
C ASN A 10 2.06 -25.46 -3.85
N PRO A 11 1.44 -24.31 -4.16
CA PRO A 11 0.18 -24.27 -4.90
C PRO A 11 0.38 -24.38 -6.41
N PHE A 12 1.63 -24.35 -6.89
CA PHE A 12 1.95 -24.29 -8.30
C PHE A 12 2.10 -25.70 -8.89
N PRO A 13 1.55 -25.96 -10.10
CA PRO A 13 1.89 -27.17 -10.86
C PRO A 13 3.36 -27.11 -11.28
N LYS A 14 3.95 -28.26 -11.63
CA LYS A 14 5.34 -28.37 -12.10
C LYS A 14 5.65 -27.33 -13.20
N SER A 15 6.40 -26.30 -12.83
CA SER A 15 6.69 -25.11 -13.63
C SER A 15 7.83 -24.33 -12.95
N PRO A 16 8.39 -23.29 -13.58
CA PRO A 16 9.35 -22.39 -12.91
C PRO A 16 8.79 -21.77 -11.63
N TYR A 17 7.48 -21.47 -11.58
CA TYR A 17 6.81 -20.98 -10.37
C TYR A 17 6.86 -22.00 -9.23
N HIS A 18 6.70 -23.28 -9.55
CA HIS A 18 6.82 -24.36 -8.56
C HIS A 18 8.23 -24.44 -7.99
N LEU A 19 9.26 -24.36 -8.83
CA LEU A 19 10.66 -24.39 -8.39
C LEU A 19 10.99 -23.18 -7.51
N ALA A 20 10.62 -21.98 -7.93
CA ALA A 20 10.81 -20.76 -7.14
C ALA A 20 10.09 -20.83 -5.78
N TYR A 21 8.83 -21.27 -5.76
CA TYR A 21 8.09 -21.41 -4.50
C TYR A 21 8.67 -22.51 -3.61
N GLN A 22 9.13 -23.61 -4.19
CA GLN A 22 9.78 -24.68 -3.44
C GLN A 22 11.04 -24.18 -2.73
N ARG A 23 11.86 -23.36 -3.41
CA ARG A 23 13.01 -22.71 -2.76
C ARG A 23 12.63 -21.86 -1.56
N CYS A 24 11.46 -21.21 -1.59
CA CYS A 24 10.97 -20.45 -0.44
C CYS A 24 10.61 -21.39 0.73
N LEU A 25 9.96 -22.53 0.47
CA LEU A 25 9.64 -23.56 1.47
C LEU A 25 10.90 -24.20 2.07
N ASP A 26 11.90 -24.47 1.23
CA ASP A 26 13.18 -25.05 1.65
C ASP A 26 13.91 -24.07 2.57
N LEU A 27 13.96 -22.78 2.23
CA LEU A 27 14.52 -21.73 3.08
C LEU A 27 13.74 -21.56 4.39
N GLU A 28 12.40 -21.63 4.36
CA GLU A 28 11.57 -21.59 5.57
C GLU A 28 11.90 -22.75 6.53
N THR A 29 12.11 -23.94 5.96
CA THR A 29 12.46 -25.15 6.71
C THR A 29 13.88 -25.06 7.29
N ALA A 30 14.84 -24.52 6.54
CA ALA A 30 16.21 -24.33 6.99
C ALA A 30 16.38 -23.19 8.01
N ALA A 31 15.44 -22.22 8.03
CA ALA A 31 15.56 -20.97 8.78
C ALA A 31 15.99 -21.09 10.25
N PRO A 32 15.50 -22.06 11.05
CA PRO A 32 15.92 -22.20 12.46
C PRO A 32 17.41 -22.50 12.65
N ASN A 33 18.08 -23.03 11.62
CA ASN A 33 19.47 -23.48 11.68
C ASN A 33 20.45 -22.52 10.98
N LEU A 34 19.95 -21.44 10.38
CA LEU A 34 20.77 -20.50 9.62
C LEU A 34 21.23 -19.34 10.51
N ASN A 35 22.54 -19.06 10.48
CA ASN A 35 23.10 -17.85 11.05
C ASN A 35 22.89 -16.67 10.09
N TYR A 36 22.50 -15.50 10.62
CA TYR A 36 22.30 -14.30 9.82
C TYR A 36 22.69 -13.02 10.56
N PRO A 37 23.12 -11.96 9.85
CA PRO A 37 23.40 -10.66 10.46
C PRO A 37 22.16 -10.05 11.12
N GLN A 38 22.31 -9.39 12.28
CA GLN A 38 21.17 -8.77 12.98
C GLN A 38 20.46 -7.69 12.15
N ASP A 39 21.18 -6.99 11.27
CA ASP A 39 20.61 -5.92 10.44
C ASP A 39 19.90 -6.43 9.18
N SER A 40 19.82 -7.75 9.00
CA SER A 40 19.14 -8.40 7.86
C SER A 40 17.80 -8.99 8.26
N LEU A 41 16.86 -9.06 7.31
CA LEU A 41 15.66 -9.86 7.49
C LEU A 41 16.03 -11.30 7.83
N SER A 42 15.38 -11.86 8.85
CA SER A 42 15.60 -13.25 9.22
C SER A 42 15.27 -14.18 8.04
N PRO A 43 15.89 -15.37 7.95
CA PRO A 43 15.58 -16.36 6.92
C PRO A 43 14.08 -16.73 6.90
N LEU A 44 13.45 -16.76 8.08
CA LEU A 44 12.02 -17.03 8.23
C LEU A 44 11.15 -15.92 7.61
N VAL A 45 11.49 -14.65 7.87
CA VAL A 45 10.75 -13.52 7.27
C VAL A 45 11.03 -13.46 5.76
N SER A 46 12.28 -13.72 5.34
CA SER A 46 12.70 -13.68 3.95
C SER A 46 11.98 -14.71 3.09
N SER A 47 11.96 -15.97 3.53
CA SER A 47 11.24 -17.06 2.86
C SER A 47 9.75 -16.74 2.71
N ARG A 48 9.10 -16.34 3.81
CA ARG A 48 7.66 -16.01 3.82
C ARG A 48 7.33 -14.83 2.92
N LEU A 49 8.16 -13.78 2.95
CA LEU A 49 8.00 -12.62 2.09
C LEU A 49 8.05 -13.02 0.62
N LEU A 50 9.10 -13.71 0.19
CA LEU A 50 9.27 -14.11 -1.22
C LEU A 50 8.18 -15.08 -1.67
N GLY A 51 7.81 -16.06 -0.83
CA GLY A 51 6.74 -17.00 -1.13
C GLY A 51 5.38 -16.30 -1.28
N HIS A 52 5.07 -15.34 -0.42
CA HIS A 52 3.83 -14.54 -0.55
C HIS A 52 3.86 -13.57 -1.72
N LEU A 53 4.99 -12.91 -2.00
CA LEU A 53 5.16 -12.09 -3.19
C LEU A 53 4.89 -12.91 -4.44
N LEU A 54 5.48 -14.10 -4.57
CA LEU A 54 5.26 -14.96 -5.73
C LEU A 54 3.79 -15.41 -5.86
N ARG A 55 3.14 -15.75 -4.73
CA ARG A 55 1.74 -16.21 -4.73
C ARG A 55 0.73 -15.10 -5.02
N LEU A 56 1.02 -13.88 -4.55
CA LEU A 56 0.10 -12.74 -4.65
C LEU A 56 0.41 -11.84 -5.85
N ALA A 57 1.57 -12.01 -6.48
CA ALA A 57 1.93 -11.26 -7.66
C ALA A 57 0.96 -11.53 -8.83
N PRO A 58 0.75 -10.54 -9.71
CA PRO A 58 0.01 -10.69 -10.94
C PRO A 58 0.38 -11.91 -11.76
N PRO A 59 -0.61 -12.72 -12.20
CA PRO A 59 -0.36 -13.73 -13.21
C PRO A 59 0.27 -13.08 -14.46
N GLY A 60 1.25 -13.74 -15.05
CA GLY A 60 2.01 -13.21 -16.19
C GLY A 60 3.31 -12.53 -15.74
N ASN A 61 3.51 -11.26 -16.12
CA ASN A 61 4.81 -10.59 -15.98
C ASN A 61 5.26 -10.44 -14.51
N GLY A 62 4.34 -10.11 -13.60
CA GLY A 62 4.63 -9.95 -12.17
C GLY A 62 5.16 -11.22 -11.52
N GLN A 63 4.35 -12.27 -11.57
CA GLN A 63 4.71 -13.57 -11.03
C GLN A 63 5.94 -14.16 -11.75
N GLY A 64 6.05 -13.95 -13.06
CA GLY A 64 7.22 -14.31 -13.88
C GLY A 64 8.51 -13.66 -13.40
N GLN A 65 8.49 -12.37 -13.11
CA GLN A 65 9.68 -11.65 -12.64
C GLN A 65 10.09 -12.11 -11.24
N VAL A 66 9.14 -12.21 -10.29
CA VAL A 66 9.44 -12.69 -8.93
C VAL A 66 10.03 -14.10 -8.96
N ALA A 67 9.48 -15.00 -9.78
CA ALA A 67 10.00 -16.35 -9.92
C ALA A 67 11.44 -16.35 -10.47
N ARG A 68 11.71 -15.56 -11.51
CA ARG A 68 13.07 -15.41 -12.06
C ARG A 68 14.03 -14.88 -11.02
N ASP A 69 13.67 -13.83 -10.28
CA ASP A 69 14.55 -13.26 -9.26
C ASP A 69 14.90 -14.29 -8.17
N ILE A 70 13.89 -15.05 -7.72
CA ILE A 70 14.07 -16.15 -6.75
C ILE A 70 14.99 -17.22 -7.31
N GLU A 71 14.80 -17.63 -8.58
CA GLU A 71 15.65 -18.64 -9.22
C GLU A 71 17.10 -18.19 -9.40
N HIS A 72 17.33 -16.92 -9.71
CA HIS A 72 18.69 -16.36 -9.88
C HIS A 72 19.37 -16.00 -8.56
N ALA A 73 18.64 -15.96 -7.44
CA ALA A 73 19.22 -15.71 -6.14
C ALA A 73 20.21 -16.83 -5.77
N GLU A 74 21.46 -16.49 -5.49
CA GLU A 74 22.51 -17.48 -5.17
C GLU A 74 22.42 -17.94 -3.71
N GLY A 75 21.93 -19.17 -3.51
CA GLY A 75 21.79 -19.79 -2.19
C GLY A 75 20.88 -19.02 -1.22
N ASP A 76 20.92 -19.39 0.05
CA ASP A 76 20.07 -18.80 1.10
C ASP A 76 20.40 -17.32 1.34
N GLY A 77 21.69 -16.97 1.29
CA GLY A 77 22.13 -15.58 1.42
C GLY A 77 21.63 -14.69 0.28
N GLY A 78 21.60 -15.20 -0.96
CA GLY A 78 21.01 -14.51 -2.10
C GLY A 78 19.51 -14.29 -1.93
N MET A 79 18.79 -15.31 -1.47
CA MET A 79 17.35 -15.21 -1.18
C MET A 79 17.05 -14.14 -0.13
N MET A 80 17.84 -14.10 0.95
CA MET A 80 17.68 -13.08 1.99
C MET A 80 17.97 -11.67 1.48
N ARG A 81 19.00 -11.49 0.64
CA ARG A 81 19.27 -10.18 0.00
C ARG A 81 18.13 -9.75 -0.92
N LEU A 82 17.55 -10.69 -1.68
CA LEU A 82 16.40 -10.41 -2.53
C LEU A 82 15.16 -10.01 -1.70
N ALA A 83 14.88 -10.74 -0.63
CA ALA A 83 13.80 -10.39 0.28
C ALA A 83 14.00 -9.01 0.92
N GLN A 84 15.23 -8.70 1.32
CA GLN A 84 15.60 -7.39 1.86
C GLN A 84 15.37 -6.27 0.84
N PHE A 85 15.71 -6.50 -0.43
CA PHE A 85 15.43 -5.57 -1.52
C PHE A 85 13.93 -5.30 -1.63
N TYR A 86 13.09 -6.33 -1.74
CA TYR A 86 11.64 -6.14 -1.81
C TYR A 86 11.07 -5.45 -0.57
N ALA A 87 11.53 -5.79 0.63
CA ALA A 87 11.07 -5.14 1.85
C ALA A 87 11.45 -3.65 1.90
N ASN A 88 12.68 -3.30 1.53
CA ASN A 88 13.16 -1.92 1.60
C ASN A 88 12.61 -1.04 0.48
N THR A 89 12.51 -1.60 -0.71
CA THR A 89 12.10 -0.88 -1.91
C THR A 89 10.59 -0.79 -2.01
N PHE A 90 9.87 -1.89 -1.76
CA PHE A 90 8.42 -1.94 -1.92
C PHE A 90 7.70 -1.70 -0.59
N ILE A 91 7.87 -2.59 0.40
CA ILE A 91 7.06 -2.55 1.63
C ILE A 91 7.30 -1.26 2.43
N ARG A 92 8.56 -0.89 2.65
CA ARG A 92 8.91 0.33 3.40
C ARG A 92 8.44 1.60 2.72
N ALA A 93 8.22 1.60 1.41
CA ALA A 93 7.71 2.78 0.72
C ALA A 93 6.24 3.09 1.07
N PHE A 94 5.49 2.08 1.52
CA PHE A 94 4.13 2.24 2.04
C PHE A 94 4.08 2.50 3.55
N LYS A 95 5.21 2.31 4.25
CA LYS A 95 5.28 2.59 5.69
C LYS A 95 5.70 4.04 5.92
N ARG A 96 4.85 4.83 6.56
CA ARG A 96 5.25 6.18 6.99
C ARG A 96 6.10 6.05 8.25
N TYR A 97 7.31 6.61 8.24
CA TYR A 97 8.06 6.79 9.47
C TYR A 97 7.40 7.92 10.25
N SER A 98 7.06 7.66 11.52
CA SER A 98 6.48 8.60 12.49
C SER A 98 7.35 9.83 12.82
N SER A 99 8.42 10.08 12.04
CA SER A 99 9.26 11.26 12.09
C SER A 99 8.93 12.18 10.91
N ASN A 100 8.04 13.14 11.18
CA ASN A 100 7.46 14.22 10.36
C ASN A 100 8.39 14.89 9.32
N PRO A 101 7.81 15.55 8.27
CA PRO A 101 7.18 16.85 8.47
C PRO A 101 5.66 16.76 8.47
N ALA A 102 5.02 17.64 9.25
CA ALA A 102 3.67 18.09 8.97
C ALA A 102 3.57 18.43 7.46
N PRO A 103 2.39 18.27 6.83
CA PRO A 103 2.19 18.78 5.49
C PRO A 103 2.70 20.21 5.44
N SER A 104 3.56 20.51 4.45
CA SER A 104 4.16 21.83 4.23
C SER A 104 3.20 22.95 4.64
N GLU A 105 3.46 23.57 5.80
CA GLU A 105 2.80 24.79 6.24
C GLU A 105 3.40 25.96 5.45
N HIS A 106 3.29 25.91 4.13
CA HIS A 106 3.61 27.07 3.32
C HIS A 106 2.54 28.12 3.62
N PRO A 107 2.88 29.39 3.92
CA PRO A 107 1.91 30.46 4.19
C PRO A 107 1.00 30.80 3.00
N SER A 108 1.17 30.12 1.86
CA SER A 108 0.29 30.17 0.68
C SER A 108 -0.73 29.04 0.65
N ARG A 109 -0.69 28.10 1.60
CA ARG A 109 -1.68 27.03 1.73
C ARG A 109 -2.98 27.69 2.18
N PRO A 110 -4.04 27.71 1.35
CA PRO A 110 -5.30 28.32 1.75
C PRO A 110 -5.82 27.61 2.99
N SER A 111 -6.44 28.36 3.90
CA SER A 111 -7.12 27.85 5.10
C SER A 111 -8.35 26.97 4.80
N PHE A 112 -8.64 26.76 3.52
CA PHE A 112 -9.67 25.86 3.03
C PHE A 112 -9.09 24.45 2.89
N PRO A 113 -9.88 23.40 3.18
CA PRO A 113 -9.48 22.04 2.81
C PRO A 113 -9.09 22.03 1.34
N ASP A 114 -7.97 21.37 0.99
CA ASP A 114 -7.56 21.20 -0.40
C ASP A 114 -8.80 20.71 -1.17
N ALA A 115 -9.11 21.34 -2.31
CA ALA A 115 -10.30 21.00 -3.10
C ALA A 115 -10.39 19.48 -3.33
N ARG A 116 -9.24 18.81 -3.41
CA ARG A 116 -9.12 17.35 -3.54
C ARG A 116 -9.58 16.59 -2.29
N GLU A 117 -9.19 17.04 -1.10
CA GLU A 117 -9.68 16.48 0.18
C GLU A 117 -11.21 16.61 0.26
N PHE A 118 -11.74 17.76 -0.18
CA PHE A 118 -13.19 17.97 -0.25
C PHE A 118 -13.88 17.02 -1.25
N TYR A 119 -13.30 16.83 -2.45
CA TYR A 119 -13.86 15.89 -3.43
C TYR A 119 -13.81 14.44 -2.94
N ALA A 120 -12.73 14.03 -2.25
CA ALA A 120 -12.62 12.70 -1.64
C ALA A 120 -13.67 12.50 -0.56
N LEU A 121 -13.80 13.47 0.34
CA LEU A 121 -14.79 13.43 1.40
C LEU A 121 -16.21 13.35 0.84
N ARG A 122 -16.53 14.13 -0.20
CA ARG A 122 -17.84 14.07 -0.87
C ARG A 122 -18.09 12.72 -1.55
N ARG A 123 -17.09 12.17 -2.25
CA ARG A 123 -17.18 10.83 -2.87
C ARG A 123 -17.48 9.77 -1.83
N ASP A 124 -16.86 9.88 -0.65
CA ASP A 124 -17.00 8.91 0.44
C ASP A 124 -18.26 9.18 1.31
N GLY A 125 -19.20 10.00 0.82
CA GLY A 125 -20.45 10.33 1.51
C GLY A 125 -20.25 11.10 2.81
N TYR A 126 -19.19 11.90 2.88
CA TYR A 126 -18.74 12.65 4.05
C TYR A 126 -18.43 11.76 5.26
N ARG A 127 -17.95 10.54 5.02
CA ARG A 127 -17.66 9.54 6.06
C ARG A 127 -16.24 9.00 5.93
N CYS A 128 -15.73 8.48 7.05
CA CYS A 128 -14.60 7.57 7.03
C CYS A 128 -15.00 6.30 6.28
N SER A 129 -14.27 5.97 5.22
CA SER A 129 -14.58 4.83 4.36
C SER A 129 -14.39 3.46 5.03
N ILE A 130 -13.78 3.44 6.22
CA ILE A 130 -13.55 2.23 7.01
C ILE A 130 -14.63 2.04 8.06
N THR A 131 -14.92 3.09 8.82
CA THR A 131 -15.78 3.01 10.00
C THR A 131 -17.22 3.43 9.71
N GLY A 132 -17.46 4.11 8.58
CA GLY A 132 -18.77 4.69 8.24
C GLY A 132 -19.14 5.93 9.07
N LYS A 133 -18.30 6.36 10.01
CA LYS A 133 -18.52 7.55 10.83
C LYS A 133 -18.47 8.82 9.99
N TYR A 134 -19.37 9.77 10.23
CA TYR A 134 -19.37 11.06 9.55
C TYR A 134 -18.16 11.91 9.94
N ASP A 135 -17.67 12.71 8.99
CA ASP A 135 -16.68 13.72 9.27
C ASP A 135 -17.27 14.87 10.10
N VAL A 136 -16.58 15.23 11.17
CA VAL A 136 -17.06 16.25 12.10
C VAL A 136 -17.17 17.65 11.47
N ARG A 137 -16.30 18.00 10.50
CA ARG A 137 -16.35 19.31 9.85
C ARG A 137 -17.57 19.42 8.93
N TYR A 138 -17.93 18.32 8.26
CA TYR A 138 -19.18 18.25 7.52
C TYR A 138 -20.39 18.50 8.43
N LEU A 139 -20.43 17.86 9.61
CA LEU A 139 -21.54 18.02 10.57
C LEU A 139 -21.67 19.44 11.14
N TYR A 140 -20.57 20.18 11.29
CA TYR A 140 -20.63 21.58 11.72
C TYR A 140 -21.32 22.49 10.71
N GLY A 141 -21.32 22.11 9.42
CA GLY A 141 -22.04 22.83 8.37
C GLY A 141 -23.53 22.53 8.29
N LEU A 142 -24.04 21.57 9.08
CA LEU A 142 -25.44 21.14 9.03
C LEU A 142 -26.27 21.71 10.18
N ASP A 143 -27.49 22.14 9.84
CA ASP A 143 -28.53 22.42 10.83
C ASP A 143 -29.12 21.13 11.44
N GLN A 144 -30.00 21.28 12.42
CA GLN A 144 -30.59 20.14 13.13
C GLN A 144 -31.52 19.30 12.23
N ILE A 145 -32.25 19.92 11.29
CA ILE A 145 -33.14 19.22 10.37
C ILE A 145 -32.31 18.34 9.45
N GLN A 146 -31.23 18.89 8.89
CA GLN A 146 -30.29 18.15 8.04
C GLN A 146 -29.62 17.00 8.78
N LYS A 147 -29.20 17.22 10.04
CA LYS A 147 -28.66 16.14 10.90
C LYS A 147 -29.65 15.01 11.13
N ASN A 148 -30.93 15.35 11.30
CA ASN A 148 -32.01 14.36 11.50
C ASN A 148 -32.33 13.56 10.22
N LEU A 149 -31.94 14.06 9.04
CA LEU A 149 -32.14 13.40 7.74
C LEU A 149 -30.95 12.52 7.31
N LEU A 150 -29.88 12.45 8.10
CA LEU A 150 -28.71 11.61 7.80
C LEU A 150 -29.07 10.12 7.84
N HIS A 151 -28.52 9.36 6.88
CA HIS A 151 -28.68 7.91 6.82
C HIS A 151 -27.33 7.20 6.59
N PRO A 152 -26.88 6.32 7.51
CA PRO A 152 -27.47 6.04 8.82
C PRO A 152 -27.51 7.27 9.74
N SER A 153 -28.39 7.24 10.75
CA SER A 153 -28.53 8.36 11.70
C SER A 153 -27.23 8.60 12.47
N LEU A 154 -27.05 9.81 13.01
CA LEU A 154 -25.84 10.15 13.76
C LEU A 154 -25.64 9.28 15.00
N GLU A 155 -26.73 8.87 15.66
CA GLU A 155 -26.70 7.95 16.81
C GLU A 155 -26.17 6.57 16.43
N SER A 156 -26.54 6.06 15.24
CA SER A 156 -26.09 4.76 14.76
C SER A 156 -24.69 4.81 14.15
N ALA A 157 -24.38 5.86 13.39
CA ALA A 157 -23.15 5.95 12.64
C ALA A 157 -21.99 6.49 13.48
N GLY A 158 -22.27 7.45 14.36
CA GLY A 158 -21.28 8.27 15.04
C GLY A 158 -20.57 9.25 14.11
N PHE A 159 -19.55 9.93 14.66
CA PHE A 159 -18.73 10.90 13.95
C PHE A 159 -17.28 10.87 14.41
N VAL A 160 -16.38 11.41 13.59
CA VAL A 160 -14.93 11.42 13.84
C VAL A 160 -14.26 12.52 13.03
N HIS A 161 -13.05 12.91 13.42
CA HIS A 161 -12.17 13.67 12.53
C HIS A 161 -11.64 12.76 11.42
N THR A 162 -11.75 13.20 10.16
CA THR A 162 -11.18 12.48 9.02
C THR A 162 -10.07 13.26 8.35
N ASN A 163 -9.22 12.53 7.62
CA ASN A 163 -8.19 13.05 6.73
C ASN A 163 -8.22 12.27 5.41
N ALA A 164 -7.72 12.91 4.35
CA ALA A 164 -7.35 12.21 3.13
C ALA A 164 -6.06 11.42 3.36
N ALA A 165 -6.07 10.13 3.04
CA ALA A 165 -4.89 9.28 2.98
C ALA A 165 -4.62 8.90 1.52
N HIS A 166 -3.35 8.90 1.12
CA HIS A 166 -2.94 8.42 -0.20
C HIS A 166 -2.78 6.90 -0.17
N ILE A 167 -3.35 6.18 -1.14
CA ILE A 167 -3.20 4.72 -1.22
C ILE A 167 -1.75 4.37 -1.58
N ILE A 168 -1.21 5.07 -2.59
CA ILE A 168 0.21 5.10 -2.92
C ILE A 168 0.77 6.41 -2.35
N PRO A 169 1.61 6.36 -1.30
CA PRO A 169 2.03 7.57 -0.58
C PRO A 169 2.77 8.56 -1.49
N GLU A 170 2.59 9.86 -1.25
CA GLU A 170 3.34 10.90 -1.97
C GLU A 170 4.86 10.74 -1.83
N ALA A 171 5.33 10.16 -0.71
CA ALA A 171 6.74 9.85 -0.50
C ALA A 171 7.33 8.99 -1.63
N THR A 172 6.53 8.13 -2.27
CA THR A 172 6.93 7.33 -3.45
C THR A 172 7.27 8.19 -4.68
N ASN A 173 6.84 9.45 -4.70
CA ASN A 173 7.12 10.46 -5.73
C ASN A 173 8.13 11.54 -5.31
N THR A 174 8.53 11.59 -4.04
CA THR A 174 9.42 12.67 -3.59
C THR A 174 10.83 12.49 -4.15
N ASN A 175 11.22 13.43 -5.03
CA ASN A 175 12.55 13.66 -5.62
C ASN A 175 12.92 12.92 -6.92
N ILE A 176 12.03 12.85 -7.92
CA ILE A 176 12.45 12.46 -9.28
C ILE A 176 13.13 13.63 -10.03
N SER A 177 12.84 14.89 -9.65
CA SER A 177 13.51 16.10 -10.16
C SER A 177 13.51 17.24 -9.13
N GLY A 178 14.62 17.98 -9.00
CA GLY A 178 14.76 19.17 -8.13
C GLY A 178 16.00 19.14 -7.22
N ARG A 179 16.12 20.09 -6.26
CA ARG A 179 17.30 20.34 -5.38
C ARG A 179 17.88 19.13 -4.60
N ASN A 180 17.24 17.96 -4.64
CA ASN A 180 17.71 16.69 -4.06
C ASN A 180 18.02 15.63 -5.14
N GLU A 181 18.42 16.03 -6.34
CA GLU A 181 18.92 15.14 -7.38
C GLU A 181 20.06 14.26 -6.83
N GLY A 182 19.82 12.95 -6.71
CA GLY A 182 20.82 11.96 -6.30
C GLY A 182 20.73 11.44 -4.86
N GLY A 183 19.77 11.87 -4.05
CA GLY A 183 19.61 11.37 -2.66
C GLY A 183 18.96 9.98 -2.55
N GLU A 184 19.10 9.34 -1.38
CA GLU A 184 18.51 8.00 -1.06
C GLU A 184 17.02 7.90 -1.38
N LYS A 185 16.26 8.99 -1.17
CA LYS A 185 14.82 9.07 -1.47
C LYS A 185 14.50 8.94 -2.97
N ARG A 186 15.39 9.40 -3.87
CA ARG A 186 15.25 9.24 -5.32
C ARG A 186 15.50 7.80 -5.76
N GLN A 187 16.49 7.14 -5.16
CA GLN A 187 16.76 5.72 -5.41
C GLN A 187 15.62 4.84 -4.90
N GLN A 188 15.04 5.19 -3.75
CA GLN A 188 13.87 4.50 -3.20
C GLN A 188 12.62 4.71 -4.07
N ALA A 189 12.32 5.95 -4.50
CA ALA A 189 11.23 6.24 -5.43
C ALA A 189 11.39 5.53 -6.78
N GLY A 190 12.57 5.60 -7.41
CA GLY A 190 12.87 4.87 -8.63
C GLY A 190 12.78 3.35 -8.47
N GLY A 191 13.18 2.83 -7.31
CA GLY A 191 13.04 1.43 -6.95
C GLY A 191 11.58 1.00 -6.80
N VAL A 192 10.71 1.80 -6.18
CA VAL A 192 9.28 1.53 -6.05
C VAL A 192 8.63 1.39 -7.42
N TRP A 193 8.88 2.36 -8.32
CA TRP A 193 8.38 2.33 -9.69
C TRP A 193 8.90 1.14 -10.51
N THR A 194 10.16 0.76 -10.26
CA THR A 194 10.74 -0.46 -10.82
C THR A 194 9.96 -1.69 -10.36
N VAL A 195 9.65 -1.81 -9.06
CA VAL A 195 8.86 -2.93 -8.53
C VAL A 195 7.43 -2.93 -9.09
N PHE A 196 6.77 -1.77 -9.23
CA PHE A 196 5.47 -1.68 -9.90
C PHE A 196 5.53 -2.20 -11.35
N SER A 197 6.56 -1.79 -12.10
CA SER A 197 6.79 -2.23 -13.47
C SER A 197 7.04 -3.74 -13.54
N MET A 198 7.83 -4.27 -12.60
CA MET A 198 8.07 -5.70 -12.46
C MET A 198 6.76 -6.45 -12.21
N PHE A 199 5.86 -5.89 -11.38
CA PHE A 199 4.51 -6.42 -11.16
C PHE A 199 3.54 -6.14 -12.31
N GLY A 200 4.02 -5.79 -13.51
CA GLY A 200 3.16 -5.65 -14.68
C GLY A 200 2.35 -4.37 -14.75
N HIS A 201 2.76 -3.33 -14.00
CA HIS A 201 2.17 -1.99 -14.04
C HIS A 201 3.20 -0.94 -14.49
N PRO A 202 3.78 -1.06 -15.69
CA PRO A 202 4.77 -0.10 -16.21
C PRO A 202 4.20 1.31 -16.44
N GLU A 203 2.87 1.46 -16.50
CA GLU A 203 2.16 2.73 -16.66
C GLU A 203 2.04 3.52 -15.35
N MET A 204 2.10 2.87 -14.20
CA MET A 204 1.90 3.49 -12.89
C MET A 204 2.78 4.71 -12.60
N PRO A 205 4.07 4.74 -13.00
CA PRO A 205 4.87 5.95 -12.90
C PRO A 205 4.23 7.11 -13.66
N LEU A 206 3.78 6.92 -14.90
CA LEU A 206 3.17 7.98 -15.72
C LEU A 206 1.79 8.41 -15.20
N GLU A 207 1.05 7.48 -14.61
CA GLU A 207 -0.29 7.67 -14.03
C GLU A 207 -0.26 8.53 -12.76
N LEU A 208 0.81 8.42 -11.97
CA LEU A 208 0.91 9.00 -10.64
C LEU A 208 2.01 10.05 -10.52
N GLU A 209 2.81 10.29 -11.54
CA GLU A 209 3.91 11.26 -11.49
C GLU A 209 3.44 12.68 -11.14
N GLY A 210 4.22 13.34 -10.28
CA GLY A 210 4.04 14.73 -9.91
C GLY A 210 2.65 15.01 -9.34
N LYS A 211 1.92 15.98 -9.90
CA LYS A 211 0.59 16.41 -9.41
C LYS A 211 -0.50 15.33 -9.57
N LYS A 212 -0.24 14.27 -10.35
CA LYS A 212 -1.21 13.18 -10.55
C LYS A 212 -1.28 12.25 -9.33
N ILE A 213 -0.30 12.28 -8.43
CA ILE A 213 -0.33 11.50 -7.17
C ILE A 213 -1.51 11.86 -6.28
N HIS A 214 -1.99 13.10 -6.36
CA HIS A 214 -3.15 13.57 -5.61
C HIS A 214 -4.45 13.42 -6.42
N ARG A 215 -4.47 12.58 -7.47
CA ARG A 215 -5.72 12.26 -8.16
C ARG A 215 -6.70 11.60 -7.19
N LEU A 216 -7.99 11.81 -7.42
CA LEU A 216 -9.04 11.37 -6.49
C LEU A 216 -8.99 9.85 -6.26
N GLU A 217 -8.63 9.09 -7.28
CA GLU A 217 -8.53 7.62 -7.26
C GLU A 217 -7.40 7.10 -6.35
N ASN A 218 -6.39 7.93 -6.06
CA ASN A 218 -5.31 7.59 -5.13
C ASN A 218 -5.58 8.15 -3.72
N ILE A 219 -6.75 8.72 -3.45
CA ILE A 219 -7.09 9.31 -2.15
C ILE A 219 -8.28 8.55 -1.54
N ILE A 220 -8.22 8.29 -0.24
CA ILE A 220 -9.24 7.64 0.57
C ILE A 220 -9.49 8.45 1.84
N THR A 221 -10.76 8.68 2.20
CA THR A 221 -11.11 9.36 3.45
C THR A 221 -11.05 8.38 4.62
N MET A 222 -10.21 8.65 5.61
CA MET A 222 -10.05 7.82 6.80
C MET A 222 -10.18 8.63 8.07
N SER A 223 -10.68 8.03 9.14
CA SER A 223 -10.49 8.56 10.50
C SER A 223 -9.01 8.55 10.87
N LEU A 224 -8.60 9.42 11.78
CA LEU A 224 -7.20 9.54 12.20
C LEU A 224 -6.60 8.18 12.62
N ASP A 225 -7.31 7.42 13.45
CA ASP A 225 -6.84 6.10 13.91
C ASP A 225 -6.69 5.09 12.76
N CYS A 226 -7.60 5.12 11.78
CA CYS A 226 -7.53 4.24 10.62
C CYS A 226 -6.38 4.62 9.70
N HIS A 227 -6.14 5.92 9.52
CA HIS A 227 -5.02 6.44 8.75
C HIS A 227 -3.70 6.03 9.42
N GLU A 228 -3.57 6.16 10.74
CA GLU A 228 -2.38 5.70 11.47
C GLU A 228 -2.15 4.19 11.29
N PHE A 229 -3.20 3.36 11.43
CA PHE A 229 -3.06 1.93 11.18
C PHE A 229 -2.72 1.60 9.73
N PHE A 230 -3.21 2.39 8.77
CA PHE A 230 -2.89 2.22 7.35
C PHE A 230 -1.40 2.54 7.08
N ASP A 231 -0.93 3.69 7.57
CA ASP A 231 0.46 4.15 7.47
C ASP A 231 1.46 3.18 8.14
N ASP A 232 1.03 2.52 9.21
CA ASP A 232 1.82 1.50 9.93
C ASP A 232 1.75 0.09 9.31
N LEU A 233 1.00 -0.09 8.22
CA LEU A 233 0.70 -1.39 7.59
C LEU A 233 0.00 -2.38 8.54
N ARG A 234 -0.75 -1.86 9.52
CA ARG A 234 -1.62 -2.62 10.44
C ARG A 234 -3.04 -2.75 9.92
N LEU A 235 -3.42 -1.90 8.97
CA LEU A 235 -4.65 -1.94 8.21
C LEU A 235 -4.30 -2.02 6.72
N TRP A 236 -4.90 -2.98 6.03
CA TRP A 236 -4.82 -3.11 4.58
C TRP A 236 -6.16 -3.59 4.06
N PHE A 237 -6.37 -3.42 2.77
CA PHE A 237 -7.60 -3.83 2.14
C PHE A 237 -7.35 -5.04 1.23
N LYS A 238 -8.42 -5.79 1.01
CA LYS A 238 -8.45 -6.92 0.07
C LYS A 238 -9.45 -6.59 -1.05
N PRO A 239 -9.13 -6.88 -2.31
CA PRO A 239 -10.12 -6.72 -3.39
C PRO A 239 -11.32 -7.65 -3.17
N VAL A 240 -12.52 -7.17 -3.52
CA VAL A 240 -13.78 -7.93 -3.51
C VAL A 240 -14.37 -7.97 -4.92
N GLN A 241 -14.88 -9.13 -5.36
CA GLN A 241 -15.28 -9.40 -6.76
C GLN A 241 -16.51 -8.62 -7.29
N ALA A 242 -17.11 -7.70 -6.52
CA ALA A 242 -18.47 -7.20 -6.81
C ALA A 242 -18.64 -5.66 -6.82
N CYS A 243 -17.58 -4.86 -6.88
CA CYS A 243 -17.71 -3.43 -7.15
C CYS A 243 -16.89 -3.07 -8.38
N PHE A 244 -17.59 -2.73 -9.47
CA PHE A 244 -17.01 -2.02 -10.62
C PHE A 244 -16.31 -0.79 -10.08
N LEU A 245 -15.02 -0.62 -10.37
CA LEU A 245 -14.35 0.65 -10.61
C LEU A 245 -13.00 0.33 -11.29
N ILE A 246 -12.53 1.28 -12.11
CA ILE A 246 -11.54 1.22 -13.20
C ILE A 246 -10.56 0.03 -13.16
N PHE A 247 -10.66 -0.81 -14.19
CA PHE A 247 -9.67 -1.83 -14.54
C PHE A 247 -8.31 -1.18 -14.81
N PHE A 248 -7.29 -1.53 -14.03
CA PHE A 248 -5.95 -1.75 -14.58
C PHE A 248 -5.86 -3.23 -14.93
N PRO A 249 -5.56 -3.61 -16.18
CA PRO A 249 -5.49 -5.01 -16.54
C PRO A 249 -4.36 -5.64 -15.71
N THR A 250 -4.74 -6.57 -14.84
CA THR A 250 -3.87 -7.52 -14.14
C THR A 250 -3.01 -6.98 -12.98
N THR A 251 -3.65 -6.96 -11.80
CA THR A 251 -3.08 -7.38 -10.50
C THR A 251 -2.06 -6.49 -9.79
N LEU A 252 -2.37 -5.22 -9.62
CA LEU A 252 -2.08 -4.57 -8.34
C LEU A 252 -3.37 -3.88 -7.93
N ALA A 253 -4.07 -4.48 -6.98
CA ALA A 253 -5.36 -3.98 -6.55
C ALA A 253 -5.15 -2.74 -5.65
N VAL A 254 -5.15 -1.56 -6.27
CA VAL A 254 -5.43 -0.29 -5.60
C VAL A 254 -6.94 -0.21 -5.44
N ILE A 255 -7.37 -0.04 -4.19
CA ILE A 255 -8.76 -0.15 -3.77
C ILE A 255 -9.54 1.06 -4.20
N ILE A 256 -10.77 0.81 -4.63
CA ILE A 256 -11.76 1.86 -4.85
C ILE A 256 -12.91 1.62 -3.88
N ILE A 257 -13.29 2.70 -3.20
CA ILE A 257 -14.44 2.74 -2.31
C ILE A 257 -15.68 3.03 -3.15
N ASN A 258 -16.70 2.22 -2.87
CA ASN A 258 -18.01 2.15 -3.49
C ASN A 258 -18.63 3.53 -3.85
N PRO A 259 -19.22 3.70 -5.06
CA PRO A 259 -20.00 4.90 -5.41
C PRO A 259 -21.45 4.86 -4.90
N CYS A 260 -21.86 3.80 -4.19
CA CYS A 260 -23.24 3.65 -3.70
C CYS A 260 -23.27 3.49 -2.17
N LEU A 261 -23.30 4.63 -1.47
CA LEU A 261 -24.03 4.83 -0.20
C LEU A 261 -24.54 6.27 -0.11
#